data_AF-A0A930BUL2-F1
#
_entry.id   AF-A0A930BUL2-F1
#
_cell.length_a   1.000
_cell.length_b   1.000
_cell.length_c   1.000
_cell.angle_alpha   90.00
_cell.angle_beta   90.00
_cell.angle_gamma   90.00
#
_symmetry.space_group_name_H-M   'P 1'
#
loop_
_entity.id
_entity.type
_entity.pdbx_description
1 polymer ?
#
loop_
_entity_poly.entity_id
_entity_poly.type
_entity_poly.pdbx_seq_one_letter_code
_entity_poly.pdbx_strand_id
1 'polypeptide(L)'
;MRFVELTAEAVEGALCDWRPVASRSGLVALLPESGKDQVPLLQAAAARHGIALLGAIFPALLRGDCFVTDGAWLLCFDTMPPHFLLPALNEGDEPAGVRLLGTVRQQLAESTPEAGRPTLFMIFDSMVPNVSSILDDIYLALANRVEYAGVSAGSESFLPMPCLFDATRVVGDGVLGLLLPPAMTPLL
;
A
#
# COMPACT_ATOMS: atom_id res chain seq x y z
N MET A 1 3.67 1.58 13.93
CA MET A 1 2.30 1.17 13.52
C MET A 1 1.34 1.45 14.67
N ARG A 2 0.13 1.94 14.39
CA ARG A 2 -0.89 2.30 15.39
C ARG A 2 -2.26 1.80 14.94
N PHE A 3 -3.02 1.20 15.84
CA PHE A 3 -4.42 0.86 15.57
C PHE A 3 -5.30 2.01 16.04
N VAL A 4 -6.20 2.48 15.18
CA VAL A 4 -7.08 3.61 15.47
C VAL A 4 -8.52 3.28 15.09
N GLU A 5 -9.47 3.92 15.76
CA GLU A 5 -10.85 3.94 15.28
C GLU A 5 -10.96 4.81 14.02
N LEU A 6 -11.84 4.44 13.09
CA LEU A 6 -12.09 5.18 11.85
C LEU A 6 -13.07 6.34 12.06
N THR A 7 -12.76 7.20 13.03
CA THR A 7 -13.49 8.44 13.30
C THR A 7 -12.61 9.64 13.02
N ALA A 8 -13.22 10.80 12.78
CA ALA A 8 -12.49 12.02 12.47
C ALA A 8 -11.60 12.44 13.65
N GLU A 9 -12.11 12.35 14.89
CA GLU A 9 -11.32 12.69 16.08
C GLU A 9 -10.15 11.73 16.30
N ALA A 10 -10.36 10.42 16.16
CA ALA A 10 -9.31 9.43 16.42
C ALA A 10 -8.19 9.49 15.37
N VAL A 11 -8.55 9.64 14.08
CA VAL A 11 -7.56 9.80 13.01
C VAL A 11 -6.79 11.11 13.19
N GLU A 12 -7.48 12.21 13.49
CA GLU A 12 -6.83 13.50 13.73
C GLU A 12 -5.89 13.47 14.93
N GLY A 13 -6.34 12.86 16.04
CA GLY A 13 -5.52 12.68 17.23
C GLY A 13 -4.26 11.86 16.93
N ALA A 14 -4.39 10.77 16.18
CA ALA A 14 -3.26 9.93 15.80
C ALA A 14 -2.22 10.67 14.94
N LEU A 15 -2.68 11.51 14.00
CA LEU A 15 -1.81 12.35 13.17
C LEU A 15 -1.15 13.47 13.99
N CYS A 16 -1.92 14.16 14.84
CA CYS A 16 -1.39 15.20 15.73
C CYS A 16 -0.33 14.64 16.70
N ASP A 17 -0.55 13.45 17.25
CA ASP A 17 0.39 12.79 18.15
C ASP A 17 1.69 12.37 17.45
N TRP A 18 1.58 11.91 16.20
CA TRP A 18 2.74 11.52 15.39
C TRP A 18 3.54 12.73 14.89
N ARG A 19 2.88 13.86 14.61
CA ARG A 19 3.49 15.12 14.13
C ARG A 19 4.21 14.96 12.78
N PRO A 20 3.50 14.61 11.70
CA PRO A 20 4.10 14.49 10.38
C PRO A 20 4.74 15.79 9.89
N VAL A 21 5.76 15.64 9.05
CA VAL A 21 6.31 16.74 8.26
C VAL A 21 5.65 16.74 6.88
N ALA A 22 4.93 17.81 6.57
CA ALA A 22 4.25 17.98 5.29
C ALA A 22 5.19 17.74 4.09
N SER A 23 4.65 17.14 3.03
CA SER A 23 5.32 16.76 1.78
C SER A 23 6.46 15.74 1.90
N ARG A 24 6.85 15.34 3.12
CA ARG A 24 7.89 14.34 3.37
C ARG A 24 7.31 13.07 3.96
N SER A 25 6.43 13.21 4.95
CA SER A 25 5.86 12.09 5.67
C SER A 25 4.70 11.47 4.90
N GLY A 26 4.39 10.22 5.23
CA GLY A 26 3.28 9.51 4.61
C GLY A 26 2.68 8.43 5.49
N LEU A 27 1.50 7.99 5.10
CA LEU A 27 0.68 7.03 5.81
C LEU A 27 0.32 5.88 4.88
N VAL A 28 0.51 4.65 5.35
CA VAL A 28 -0.13 3.48 4.78
C VAL A 28 -1.23 3.03 5.73
N ALA A 29 -2.48 3.06 5.27
CA ALA A 29 -3.65 2.68 6.04
C ALA A 29 -4.19 1.32 5.59
N LEU A 30 -4.30 0.36 6.50
CA LEU A 30 -4.93 -0.94 6.26
C LEU A 30 -6.29 -0.95 6.96
N LEU A 31 -7.35 -1.22 6.21
CA LEU A 31 -8.73 -1.20 6.69
C LEU A 31 -9.38 -2.57 6.51
N PRO A 32 -10.31 -2.97 7.40
CA PRO A 32 -11.25 -4.04 7.10
C PRO A 32 -12.28 -3.57 6.06
N GLU A 33 -12.96 -4.50 5.40
CA GLU A 33 -13.94 -4.22 4.33
C GLU A 33 -15.08 -3.33 4.82
N SER A 34 -15.55 -3.57 6.04
CA SER A 34 -16.53 -2.73 6.75
C SER A 34 -16.12 -1.26 6.86
N GLY A 35 -14.82 -0.98 6.78
CA GLY A 35 -14.20 0.36 6.83
C GLY A 35 -14.08 1.05 5.47
N LYS A 36 -14.50 0.43 4.37
CA LYS A 36 -14.28 0.95 3.00
C LYS A 36 -14.90 2.33 2.76
N ASP A 37 -16.05 2.60 3.37
CA ASP A 37 -16.78 3.86 3.18
C ASP A 37 -16.15 5.02 3.97
N GLN A 38 -15.14 4.73 4.81
CA GLN A 38 -14.36 5.69 5.58
C GLN A 38 -13.05 6.08 4.89
N VAL A 39 -12.72 5.52 3.72
CA VAL A 39 -11.53 5.96 2.94
C VAL A 39 -11.52 7.48 2.68
N PRO A 40 -12.65 8.14 2.32
CA PRO A 40 -12.66 9.59 2.15
C PRO A 40 -12.26 10.39 3.39
N LEU A 41 -12.51 9.85 4.59
CA LEU A 41 -12.09 10.46 5.86
C LEU A 41 -10.56 10.48 5.97
N LEU A 42 -9.90 9.36 5.63
CA LEU A 42 -8.44 9.26 5.62
C LEU A 42 -7.83 10.18 4.56
N GLN A 43 -8.41 10.22 3.36
CA GLN A 43 -7.99 11.11 2.28
C GLN A 43 -8.08 12.57 2.68
N ALA A 44 -9.19 12.99 3.30
CA ALA A 44 -9.36 14.33 3.81
C ALA A 44 -8.36 14.68 4.93
N ALA A 45 -8.06 13.74 5.82
CA ALA A 45 -7.06 13.93 6.86
C ALA A 45 -5.64 14.08 6.28
N ALA A 46 -5.25 13.19 5.37
CA ALA A 46 -3.95 13.27 4.71
C ALA A 46 -3.78 14.58 3.93
N ALA A 47 -4.83 15.03 3.23
CA ALA A 47 -4.82 16.30 2.52
C ALA A 47 -4.64 17.50 3.46
N ARG A 48 -5.31 17.54 4.62
CA ARG A 48 -5.16 18.61 5.61
C ARG A 48 -3.75 18.69 6.20
N HIS A 49 -3.12 17.54 6.42
CA HIS A 49 -1.74 17.45 6.94
C HIS A 49 -0.68 17.56 5.83
N GLY A 50 -1.09 17.58 4.56
CA GLY A 50 -0.18 17.64 3.42
C GLY A 50 0.75 16.43 3.31
N ILE A 51 0.30 15.25 3.72
CA ILE A 51 1.09 14.01 3.70
C ILE A 51 0.65 13.07 2.59
N ALA A 52 1.54 12.16 2.19
CA ALA A 52 1.17 11.07 1.29
C ALA A 52 0.21 10.09 1.99
N LEU A 53 -0.72 9.52 1.23
CA LEU A 53 -1.60 8.45 1.70
C LEU A 53 -1.63 7.34 0.66
N LEU A 54 -1.43 6.12 1.15
CA LEU A 54 -1.72 4.89 0.43
C LEU A 54 -2.52 3.98 1.36
N GLY A 55 -3.21 3.01 0.78
CA GLY A 55 -3.79 1.98 1.61
C GLY A 55 -4.47 0.87 0.85
N ALA A 56 -4.93 -0.09 1.64
CA ALA A 56 -5.52 -1.32 1.18
C ALA A 56 -6.65 -1.77 2.12
N ILE A 57 -7.65 -2.41 1.52
CA ILE A 57 -8.82 -2.94 2.20
C ILE A 57 -8.73 -4.48 2.20
N PHE A 58 -8.96 -5.07 3.37
CA PHE A 58 -8.90 -6.52 3.60
C PHE A 58 -10.23 -7.01 4.15
N PRO A 59 -10.53 -8.32 4.08
CA PRO A 59 -11.74 -8.88 4.68
C PRO A 59 -11.88 -8.50 6.17
N ALA A 60 -10.80 -8.70 6.93
CA ALA A 60 -10.63 -8.30 8.32
C ALA A 60 -9.15 -8.03 8.60
N LEU A 61 -8.86 -7.37 9.72
CA LEU A 61 -7.50 -7.16 10.19
C LEU A 61 -7.19 -8.06 11.38
N LEU A 62 -5.90 -8.31 11.65
CA LEU A 62 -5.47 -8.98 12.86
C LEU A 62 -5.06 -7.96 13.92
N ARG A 63 -5.51 -8.18 15.16
CA ARG A 63 -5.06 -7.46 16.35
C ARG A 63 -4.71 -8.47 17.43
N GLY A 64 -3.43 -8.80 17.54
CA GLY A 64 -2.99 -9.99 18.28
C GLY A 64 -3.54 -11.24 17.61
N ASP A 65 -4.22 -12.09 18.37
CA ASP A 65 -4.79 -13.35 17.87
C ASP A 65 -6.25 -13.23 17.43
N CYS A 66 -6.79 -12.00 17.37
CA CYS A 66 -8.18 -11.73 17.04
C CYS A 66 -8.34 -11.07 15.67
N PHE A 67 -9.36 -11.50 14.93
CA PHE A 67 -9.86 -10.76 13.77
C PHE A 67 -10.67 -9.55 14.25
N VAL A 68 -10.40 -8.39 13.65
CA VAL A 68 -11.14 -7.15 13.88
C VAL A 68 -11.69 -6.63 12.56
N THR A 69 -12.97 -6.23 12.60
CA THR A 69 -13.75 -5.72 11.47
C THR A 69 -14.11 -4.26 11.68
N ASP A 70 -13.36 -3.53 12.50
CA ASP A 70 -13.49 -2.11 12.72
C ASP A 70 -12.10 -1.48 12.89
N GLY A 71 -12.06 -0.14 12.84
CA GLY A 71 -10.81 0.60 12.93
C GLY A 71 -9.88 0.40 11.74
N ALA A 72 -8.61 0.80 11.91
CA ALA A 72 -7.58 0.70 10.90
C ALA A 72 -6.19 0.59 11.53
N TRP A 73 -5.29 -0.11 10.84
CA TRP A 73 -3.86 -0.02 11.11
C TRP A 73 -3.25 1.12 10.30
N LEU A 74 -2.63 2.05 11.02
CA LEU A 74 -1.88 3.16 10.46
C LEU A 74 -0.38 2.91 10.59
N LEU A 75 0.29 2.78 9.45
CA LEU A 75 1.74 2.71 9.35
C LEU A 75 2.24 4.11 8.97
N CYS A 76 2.77 4.82 9.95
CA CYS A 76 3.29 6.17 9.79
C CYS A 76 4.77 6.13 9.38
N PHE A 77 5.11 6.86 8.32
CA PHE A 77 6.46 6.98 7.79
C PHE A 77 6.91 8.43 7.87
N ASP A 78 7.93 8.73 8.69
CA ASP A 78 8.48 10.08 8.82
C ASP A 78 9.00 10.60 7.47
N THR A 79 9.51 9.68 6.64
CA THR A 79 9.81 9.89 5.22
C THR A 79 9.12 8.81 4.42
N MET A 80 8.19 9.19 3.56
CA MET A 80 7.46 8.24 2.73
C MET A 80 8.44 7.55 1.77
N PRO A 81 8.51 6.21 1.75
CA PRO A 81 9.32 5.50 0.77
C PRO A 81 8.80 5.74 -0.66
N PRO A 82 9.66 5.55 -1.68
CA PRO A 82 9.22 5.53 -3.08
C PRO A 82 8.06 4.53 -3.24
N HIS A 83 7.03 4.94 -3.97
CA HIS A 83 5.78 4.20 -4.04
C HIS A 83 5.03 4.47 -5.34
N PHE A 84 4.09 3.58 -5.64
CA PHE A 84 3.22 3.71 -6.80
C PHE A 84 1.90 3.01 -6.57
N LEU A 85 0.86 3.48 -7.25
CA LEU A 85 -0.44 2.82 -7.36
C LEU A 85 -0.80 2.67 -8.83
N LEU A 86 -0.77 1.44 -9.33
CA LEU A 86 -1.17 1.10 -10.69
C LEU A 86 -2.58 0.51 -10.69
N PRO A 87 -3.57 1.20 -11.26
CA PRO A 87 -4.91 0.64 -11.44
C PRO A 87 -4.94 -0.28 -12.66
N ALA A 88 -5.92 -1.19 -12.68
CA ALA A 88 -6.30 -1.97 -13.86
C ALA A 88 -5.09 -2.57 -14.59
N LEU A 89 -4.30 -3.36 -13.86
CA LEU A 89 -2.96 -3.79 -14.22
C LEU A 89 -2.95 -4.60 -15.52
N ASN A 90 -4.04 -5.33 -15.79
CA ASN A 90 -4.21 -6.13 -16.99
C ASN A 90 -4.92 -5.40 -18.14
N GLU A 91 -5.32 -4.13 -17.97
CA GLU A 91 -5.87 -3.34 -19.06
C GLU A 91 -4.77 -2.83 -20.01
N GLY A 92 -5.05 -2.92 -21.31
CA GLY A 92 -4.17 -2.46 -22.38
C GLY A 92 -3.45 -3.60 -23.12
N ASP A 93 -2.58 -3.21 -24.05
CA ASP A 93 -1.85 -4.16 -24.92
C ASP A 93 -0.51 -4.64 -24.30
N GLU A 94 0.00 -3.93 -23.30
CA GLU A 94 1.25 -4.30 -22.63
C GLU A 94 1.00 -5.34 -21.52
N PRO A 95 1.79 -6.42 -21.44
CA PRO A 95 1.65 -7.40 -20.37
C PRO A 95 1.82 -6.76 -18.98
N ALA A 96 0.98 -7.17 -18.02
CA ALA A 96 0.98 -6.68 -16.64
C ALA A 96 2.37 -6.68 -15.97
N GLY A 97 3.15 -7.75 -16.16
CA GLY A 97 4.52 -7.87 -15.64
C GLY A 97 5.47 -6.80 -16.19
N VAL A 98 5.37 -6.48 -17.48
CA VAL A 98 6.20 -5.44 -18.14
C VAL A 98 5.83 -4.06 -17.61
N ARG A 99 4.54 -3.77 -17.50
CA ARG A 99 4.02 -2.49 -17.00
C ARG A 99 4.48 -2.24 -15.55
N LEU A 100 4.30 -3.23 -14.68
CA LEU A 100 4.75 -3.16 -13.28
C LEU A 100 6.28 -3.02 -13.19
N LEU A 101 7.03 -3.81 -13.96
CA LEU A 101 8.48 -3.73 -14.01
C LEU A 101 8.99 -2.35 -14.44
N GLY A 102 8.34 -1.73 -15.43
CA GLY A 102 8.63 -0.36 -15.87
C GLY A 102 8.52 0.64 -14.73
N THR A 103 7.41 0.60 -13.99
CA THR A 103 7.19 1.46 -12.82
C THR A 103 8.21 1.20 -11.70
N VAL A 104 8.50 -0.07 -11.37
CA VAL A 104 9.49 -0.40 -10.33
C VAL A 104 10.89 0.10 -10.72
N ARG A 105 11.29 -0.05 -11.99
CA ARG A 105 12.59 0.45 -12.48
C ARG A 105 12.71 1.96 -12.38
N GLN A 106 11.63 2.69 -12.68
CA GLN A 106 11.61 4.15 -12.51
C GLN A 106 11.83 4.53 -11.04
N GLN A 107 11.10 3.90 -10.12
CA GLN A 107 11.23 4.18 -8.69
C GLN A 107 12.61 3.80 -8.12
N LEU A 108 13.20 2.70 -8.59
CA LEU A 108 14.56 2.30 -8.23
C LEU A 108 15.62 3.29 -8.75
N ALA A 109 15.41 3.87 -9.93
CA ALA A 109 16.34 4.86 -10.50
C ALA A 109 16.32 6.19 -9.74
N GLU A 110 15.17 6.54 -9.15
CA GLU A 110 14.99 7.71 -8.29
C GLU A 110 15.53 7.49 -6.86
N SER A 111 15.82 6.24 -6.50
CA SER A 111 16.33 5.85 -5.17
C SER A 111 17.86 5.98 -5.07
N THR A 112 18.36 6.40 -3.91
CA THR A 112 19.80 6.58 -3.70
C THR A 112 20.50 5.24 -3.44
N PRO A 113 21.60 4.89 -4.15
CA PRO A 113 22.25 3.58 -4.05
C PRO A 113 22.85 3.22 -2.68
N GLU A 114 23.17 4.21 -1.84
CA GLU A 114 23.86 4.00 -0.56
C GLU A 114 23.01 3.29 0.52
N ALA A 115 21.70 3.15 0.30
CA ALA A 115 20.79 2.63 1.31
C ALA A 115 20.77 1.10 1.43
N GLY A 116 21.48 0.35 0.56
CA GLY A 116 21.41 -1.11 0.50
C GLY A 116 20.26 -1.64 -0.37
N ARG A 117 20.00 -2.97 -0.34
CA ARG A 117 18.98 -3.63 -1.17
C ARG A 117 17.56 -3.39 -0.62
N PRO A 118 16.70 -2.60 -1.28
CA PRO A 118 15.36 -2.32 -0.75
C PRO A 118 14.45 -3.55 -0.85
N THR A 119 13.38 -3.57 -0.07
CA THR A 119 12.29 -4.54 -0.20
C THR A 119 11.17 -3.95 -1.06
N LEU A 120 10.88 -4.58 -2.20
CA LEU A 120 9.69 -4.33 -2.98
C LEU A 120 8.50 -4.99 -2.29
N PHE A 121 7.75 -4.20 -1.52
CA PHE A 121 6.52 -4.63 -0.88
C PHE A 121 5.32 -4.33 -1.79
N MET A 122 4.57 -5.36 -2.16
CA MET A 122 3.43 -5.24 -3.07
C MET A 122 2.12 -5.67 -2.41
N ILE A 123 1.07 -4.87 -2.59
CA ILE A 123 -0.29 -5.25 -2.27
C ILE A 123 -1.06 -5.37 -3.57
N PHE A 124 -1.45 -6.59 -3.94
CA PHE A 124 -2.30 -6.84 -5.09
C PHE A 124 -3.77 -6.78 -4.68
N ASP A 125 -4.59 -6.16 -5.50
CA ASP A 125 -6.03 -6.36 -5.42
C ASP A 125 -6.34 -7.81 -5.82
N SER A 126 -7.14 -8.52 -5.04
CA SER A 126 -7.53 -9.92 -5.31
C SER A 126 -8.32 -10.09 -6.61
N MET A 127 -8.73 -8.99 -7.26
CA MET A 127 -9.27 -9.02 -8.63
C MET A 127 -8.22 -9.32 -9.71
N VAL A 128 -6.91 -9.18 -9.42
CA VAL A 128 -5.84 -9.47 -10.39
C VAL A 128 -5.71 -11.00 -10.57
N PRO A 129 -6.02 -11.56 -11.76
CA PRO A 129 -6.16 -13.01 -11.94
C PRO A 129 -4.83 -13.78 -12.08
N ASN A 130 -3.75 -13.09 -12.39
CA ASN A 130 -2.47 -13.65 -12.87
C ASN A 130 -1.26 -13.21 -12.02
N VAL A 131 -1.47 -12.97 -10.72
CA VAL A 131 -0.43 -12.48 -9.79
C VAL A 131 0.84 -13.35 -9.84
N SER A 132 0.71 -14.68 -9.89
CA SER A 132 1.87 -15.58 -9.95
C SER A 132 2.75 -15.34 -11.18
N SER A 133 2.15 -15.21 -12.37
CA SER A 133 2.89 -14.94 -13.61
C SER A 133 3.55 -13.56 -13.58
N ILE A 134 2.87 -12.56 -13.02
CA ILE A 134 3.43 -11.22 -12.84
C ILE A 134 4.65 -11.26 -11.91
N LEU A 135 4.57 -12.00 -10.80
CA LEU A 135 5.68 -12.17 -9.86
C LEU A 135 6.86 -12.90 -10.52
N ASP A 136 6.61 -13.93 -11.33
CA ASP A 136 7.65 -14.63 -12.08
C ASP A 136 8.39 -13.68 -13.05
N ASP A 137 7.64 -12.87 -13.82
CA ASP A 137 8.22 -11.89 -14.75
C ASP A 137 9.12 -10.88 -14.02
N ILE A 138 8.67 -10.37 -12.88
CA ILE A 138 9.42 -9.39 -12.09
C ILE A 138 10.64 -10.04 -11.44
N TYR A 139 10.50 -11.26 -10.93
CA TYR A 139 11.61 -12.00 -10.33
C TYR A 139 12.69 -12.28 -11.36
N LEU A 140 12.33 -12.73 -12.56
CA LEU A 140 13.27 -12.95 -13.66
C LEU A 140 13.99 -11.66 -14.08
N ALA A 141 13.29 -10.51 -14.04
CA ALA A 141 13.84 -9.25 -14.52
C ALA A 141 14.67 -8.46 -13.48
N LEU A 142 14.31 -8.54 -12.19
CA LEU A 142 14.98 -7.81 -11.11
C LEU A 142 15.91 -8.70 -10.29
N ALA A 143 15.65 -10.01 -10.21
CA ALA A 143 16.42 -10.98 -9.46
C ALA A 143 16.81 -10.46 -8.07
N ASN A 144 18.11 -10.35 -7.79
CA ASN A 144 18.61 -9.93 -6.47
C ASN A 144 18.74 -8.42 -6.30
N ARG A 145 18.12 -7.59 -7.16
CA ARG A 145 18.16 -6.12 -7.00
C ARG A 145 17.27 -5.63 -5.86
N VAL A 146 16.27 -6.41 -5.46
CA VAL A 146 15.36 -6.13 -4.35
C VAL A 146 15.14 -7.40 -3.53
N GLU A 147 14.62 -7.24 -2.31
CA GLU A 147 13.87 -8.30 -1.63
C GLU A 147 12.40 -8.21 -2.03
N TYR A 148 11.66 -9.32 -1.88
CA TYR A 148 10.24 -9.37 -2.24
C TYR A 148 9.40 -9.69 -1.01
N ALA A 149 8.35 -8.92 -0.81
CA ALA A 149 7.32 -9.22 0.17
C ALA A 149 5.98 -8.71 -0.37
N GLY A 150 4.87 -9.28 0.08
CA GLY A 150 3.58 -8.81 -0.37
C GLY A 150 2.41 -9.58 0.21
N VAL A 151 1.23 -9.03 -0.03
CA VAL A 151 -0.05 -9.57 0.40
C VAL A 151 -1.12 -9.28 -0.65
N SER A 152 -2.27 -9.93 -0.53
CA SER A 152 -3.43 -9.64 -1.35
C SER A 152 -4.49 -8.92 -0.51
N ALA A 153 -4.93 -7.75 -0.99
CA ALA A 153 -6.08 -7.02 -0.50
C ALA A 153 -7.35 -7.58 -1.14
N GLY A 154 -8.49 -7.56 -0.45
CA GLY A 154 -9.69 -8.22 -0.95
C GLY A 154 -10.90 -8.08 -0.06
N SER A 155 -11.98 -8.73 -0.50
CA SER A 155 -13.30 -8.71 0.15
C SER A 155 -13.64 -10.07 0.78
N GLU A 156 -14.23 -10.04 1.97
CA GLU A 156 -14.86 -11.18 2.65
C GLU A 156 -16.08 -11.69 1.87
N SER A 157 -16.82 -10.78 1.23
CA SER A 157 -18.03 -11.13 0.46
C SER A 157 -17.71 -11.83 -0.86
N PHE A 158 -16.43 -11.88 -1.26
CA PHE A 158 -15.95 -12.36 -2.57
C PHE A 158 -16.59 -11.64 -3.76
N LEU A 159 -17.25 -10.49 -3.53
CA LEU A 159 -17.75 -9.65 -4.59
C LEU A 159 -16.61 -8.76 -5.10
N PRO A 160 -16.47 -8.59 -6.42
CA PRO A 160 -15.50 -7.66 -6.99
C PRO A 160 -15.68 -6.25 -6.42
N MET A 161 -14.65 -5.70 -5.79
CA MET A 161 -14.62 -4.32 -5.32
C MET A 161 -13.20 -3.73 -5.37
N PRO A 162 -13.05 -2.42 -5.64
CA PRO A 162 -11.77 -1.72 -5.50
C PRO A 162 -11.21 -1.84 -4.08
N CYS A 163 -10.02 -2.42 -3.93
CA CYS A 163 -9.42 -2.65 -2.61
C CYS A 163 -8.18 -1.78 -2.33
N LEU A 164 -7.69 -1.02 -3.30
CA LEU A 164 -6.48 -0.20 -3.16
C LEU A 164 -6.81 1.29 -3.28
N PHE A 165 -6.10 2.15 -2.56
CA PHE A 165 -6.34 3.58 -2.66
C PHE A 165 -5.09 4.43 -2.41
N ASP A 166 -5.14 5.66 -2.92
CA ASP A 166 -4.21 6.74 -2.61
C ASP A 166 -4.96 7.95 -2.00
N ALA A 167 -4.28 9.08 -1.86
CA ALA A 167 -4.86 10.32 -1.32
C ALA A 167 -6.09 10.85 -2.09
N THR A 168 -6.33 10.38 -3.32
CA THR A 168 -7.34 10.94 -4.23
C THR A 168 -8.21 9.90 -4.92
N ARG A 169 -7.78 8.64 -5.01
CA ARG A 169 -8.45 7.60 -5.79
C ARG A 169 -8.59 6.31 -5.00
N VAL A 170 -9.66 5.58 -5.28
CA VAL A 170 -9.82 4.17 -4.92
C VAL A 170 -9.85 3.39 -6.24
N VAL A 171 -9.05 2.34 -6.35
CA VAL A 171 -8.81 1.62 -7.61
C VAL A 171 -8.93 0.11 -7.40
N GLY A 172 -9.36 -0.57 -8.46
CA GLY A 172 -9.49 -2.02 -8.53
C GLY A 172 -8.51 -2.63 -9.54
N ASP A 173 -8.41 -3.96 -9.52
CA ASP A 173 -7.59 -4.77 -10.45
C ASP A 173 -6.16 -4.24 -10.51
N GLY A 174 -5.65 -3.78 -9.38
CA GLY A 174 -4.44 -2.99 -9.31
C GLY A 174 -3.35 -3.59 -8.45
N VAL A 175 -2.24 -2.87 -8.39
CA VAL A 175 -1.14 -3.13 -7.47
C VAL A 175 -0.67 -1.84 -6.84
N LEU A 176 -0.52 -1.88 -5.52
CA LEU A 176 0.15 -0.87 -4.73
C LEU A 176 1.55 -1.36 -4.42
N GLY A 177 2.58 -0.56 -4.70
CA GLY A 177 3.96 -0.92 -4.43
C GLY A 177 4.69 0.11 -3.57
N LEU A 178 5.56 -0.37 -2.69
CA LEU A 178 6.44 0.41 -1.83
C LEU A 178 7.87 -0.14 -1.93
N LEU A 179 8.87 0.72 -2.07
CA LEU A 179 10.29 0.36 -1.94
C LEU A 179 10.75 0.67 -0.51
N LEU A 180 10.61 -0.32 0.38
CA LEU A 180 10.99 -0.18 1.78
C LEU A 180 12.52 -0.22 1.91
N PRO A 181 13.13 0.65 2.74
CA PRO A 181 14.56 0.60 2.99
C PRO A 181 14.93 -0.70 3.73
N PRO A 182 16.18 -1.18 3.67
CA PRO A 182 16.54 -2.49 4.24
C PRO A 182 16.32 -2.59 5.75
N ALA A 183 16.43 -1.47 6.47
CA ALA A 183 16.12 -1.42 7.90
C ALA A 183 14.65 -1.73 8.24
N MET A 184 13.78 -1.76 7.23
CA MET A 184 12.35 -2.00 7.35
C MET A 184 11.92 -3.28 6.61
N THR A 185 12.87 -4.15 6.26
CA THR A 185 12.53 -5.48 5.72
C THR A 185 11.68 -6.22 6.76
N PRO A 186 10.45 -6.65 6.40
CA PRO A 186 9.61 -7.39 7.32
C PRO A 186 10.32 -8.70 7.69
N LEU A 187 10.52 -8.91 8.99
CA LEU A 187 10.97 -10.20 9.52
C LEU A 187 9.77 -11.15 9.46
N LEU A 188 9.86 -12.18 8.63
CA LEU A 188 8.93 -13.31 8.59
C LEU A 188 9.18 -14.24 9.79
#